data_AF-A0A3D1BHJ2-F1
#
_entry.id   AF-A0A3D1BHJ2-F1
#
_cell.length_a   1.000
_cell.length_b   1.000
_cell.length_c   1.000
_cell.angle_alpha   90.00
_cell.angle_beta   90.00
_cell.angle_gamma   90.00
#
_symmetry.space_group_name_H-M   'P 1'
#
loop_
_entity.id
_entity.type
_entity.pdbx_description
1 polymer ?
#
loop_
_entity_poly.entity_id
_entity_poly.type
_entity_poly.pdbx_seq_one_letter_code
_entity_poly.pdbx_strand_id
1 'polypeptide(L)'
;MGIFDTLFGQNDTTSFYKLYNKMRSWKEAKVFPNEYNLPKEISFPKDFWDRIVKIQKHTLQDGKERAISIYWADGDLVVSPITTGSDNSVTTKGNISVKYSPHPTRKDYYRKKVILNSSIYKQSDIYIKKIPKKIEVSYLFNMHTHPQHKDERGNTHYNFFSVQDIKSLLKSNVSITGLITDKLWILIRTKLTPNNIDKLQEGNISIENLINNQHIGVYCGEFYKKVIRQLPTTTTRATSTTS
;
A
#
# COMPACT_ATOMS: atom_id res chain seq x y z
N MET A 1 -15.54 -1.05 -35.45
CA MET A 1 -15.50 -0.74 -34.01
C MET A 1 -16.26 -1.83 -33.29
N GLY A 2 -15.54 -2.76 -32.67
CA GLY A 2 -16.07 -4.04 -32.21
C GLY A 2 -16.45 -4.02 -30.74
N ILE A 3 -17.43 -4.86 -30.39
CA ILE A 3 -17.96 -5.10 -29.03
C ILE A 3 -16.85 -5.58 -28.05
N PHE A 4 -15.67 -5.93 -28.57
CA PHE A 4 -14.47 -6.30 -27.79
C PHE A 4 -13.70 -5.09 -27.22
N ASP A 5 -13.77 -3.90 -27.83
CA ASP A 5 -13.11 -2.69 -27.30
C ASP A 5 -13.78 -2.20 -26.01
N THR A 6 -15.07 -2.53 -25.83
CA THR A 6 -15.85 -2.17 -24.64
C THR A 6 -15.58 -3.09 -23.44
N LEU A 7 -15.03 -4.30 -23.66
CA LEU A 7 -14.63 -5.25 -22.61
C LEU A 7 -13.15 -5.12 -22.22
N PHE A 8 -12.30 -4.64 -23.14
CA PHE A 8 -10.89 -4.32 -22.91
C PHE A 8 -10.62 -2.82 -22.81
N GLY A 9 -11.65 -2.04 -22.46
CA GLY A 9 -11.60 -0.60 -22.33
C GLY A 9 -10.45 -0.15 -21.43
N GLN A 10 -9.41 0.37 -22.07
CA GLN A 10 -8.32 1.15 -21.51
C GLN A 10 -8.87 2.24 -20.59
N ASN A 11 -8.95 1.95 -19.31
CA ASN A 11 -8.95 2.94 -18.24
C ASN A 11 -8.12 2.34 -17.10
N ASP A 12 -6.81 2.45 -17.32
CA ASP A 12 -5.66 1.85 -16.61
C ASP A 12 -5.51 2.23 -15.12
N THR A 13 -6.43 3.04 -14.57
CA THR A 13 -6.43 3.50 -13.18
C THR A 13 -7.48 2.78 -12.33
N THR A 14 -7.07 2.25 -11.18
CA THR A 14 -7.95 1.59 -10.21
C THR A 14 -7.92 2.32 -8.86
N SER A 15 -9.06 2.67 -8.29
CA SER A 15 -9.12 3.17 -6.91
C SER A 15 -8.69 2.08 -5.92
N PHE A 16 -8.05 2.45 -4.82
CA PHE A 16 -7.62 1.48 -3.80
C PHE A 16 -8.79 0.62 -3.29
N TYR A 17 -10.01 1.15 -3.19
CA TYR A 17 -11.20 0.36 -2.84
C TYR A 17 -11.46 -0.81 -3.80
N LYS A 18 -11.42 -0.54 -5.11
CA LYS A 18 -11.57 -1.59 -6.14
C LYS A 18 -10.43 -2.61 -6.05
N LEU A 19 -9.19 -2.16 -5.79
CA LEU A 19 -8.06 -3.06 -5.59
C LEU A 19 -8.27 -3.93 -4.34
N TYR A 20 -8.71 -3.35 -3.23
CA TYR A 20 -9.04 -4.06 -2.00
C TYR A 20 -10.08 -5.17 -2.23
N ASN A 21 -11.16 -4.88 -2.96
CA ASN A 21 -12.18 -5.89 -3.26
C ASN A 21 -11.60 -7.07 -4.07
N LYS A 22 -10.67 -6.81 -5.00
CA LYS A 22 -9.93 -7.86 -5.71
C LYS A 22 -8.99 -8.65 -4.78
N MET A 23 -8.25 -7.95 -3.92
CA MET A 23 -7.37 -8.61 -2.94
C MET A 23 -8.14 -9.51 -1.98
N ARG A 24 -9.33 -9.06 -1.56
CA ARG A 24 -10.22 -9.81 -0.70
C ARG A 24 -10.66 -11.10 -1.38
N SER A 25 -11.11 -11.06 -2.63
CA SER A 25 -11.51 -12.27 -3.35
C SER A 25 -10.33 -13.23 -3.56
N TRP A 26 -9.13 -12.71 -3.83
CA TRP A 26 -7.90 -13.52 -3.90
C TRP A 26 -7.60 -14.20 -2.56
N LYS A 27 -7.70 -13.47 -1.46
CA LYS A 27 -7.49 -14.01 -0.10
C LYS A 27 -8.50 -15.08 0.26
N GLU A 28 -9.78 -14.86 -0.03
CA GLU A 28 -10.86 -15.84 0.19
C GLU A 28 -10.61 -17.13 -0.62
N ALA A 29 -10.12 -17.00 -1.85
CA ALA A 29 -9.73 -18.12 -2.71
C ALA A 29 -8.32 -18.70 -2.39
N LYS A 30 -7.60 -18.16 -1.41
CA LYS A 30 -6.21 -18.53 -1.06
C LYS A 30 -5.23 -18.47 -2.23
N VAL A 31 -5.43 -17.51 -3.14
CA VAL A 31 -4.54 -17.28 -4.29
C VAL A 31 -3.85 -15.93 -4.19
N PHE A 32 -2.69 -15.82 -4.82
CA PHE A 32 -2.04 -14.54 -5.08
C PHE A 32 -2.41 -14.04 -6.49
N PRO A 33 -2.39 -12.72 -6.73
CA PRO A 33 -2.64 -12.18 -8.06
C PRO A 33 -1.59 -12.66 -9.06
N ASN A 34 -2.00 -12.85 -10.32
CA ASN A 34 -1.06 -12.90 -11.43
C ASN A 34 -0.56 -11.49 -11.74
N GLU A 35 0.65 -11.36 -12.26
CA GLU A 35 1.24 -10.07 -12.65
C GLU A 35 0.36 -9.28 -13.63
N TYR A 36 -0.28 -9.97 -14.58
CA TYR A 36 -1.16 -9.34 -15.57
C TYR A 36 -2.45 -8.78 -14.96
N ASN A 37 -2.85 -9.26 -13.78
CA ASN A 37 -4.06 -8.82 -13.09
C ASN A 37 -3.84 -7.55 -12.25
N LEU A 38 -2.58 -7.14 -12.09
CA LEU A 38 -2.21 -5.97 -11.32
C LEU A 38 -2.54 -4.69 -12.10
N PRO A 39 -3.17 -3.68 -11.46
CA PRO A 39 -3.53 -2.43 -12.13
C PRO A 39 -2.28 -1.65 -12.55
N LYS A 40 -2.35 -0.86 -13.62
CA LYS A 40 -1.24 0.01 -14.01
C LYS A 40 -1.10 1.20 -13.06
N GLU A 41 -2.21 1.74 -12.57
CA GLU A 41 -2.20 2.85 -11.62
C GLU A 41 -3.18 2.62 -10.47
N ILE A 42 -2.82 3.10 -9.28
CA ILE A 42 -3.63 3.04 -8.07
C ILE A 42 -3.91 4.46 -7.57
N SER A 43 -5.18 4.81 -7.39
CA SER A 43 -5.57 6.06 -6.75
C SER A 43 -5.98 5.85 -5.29
N PHE A 44 -5.45 6.69 -4.41
CA PHE A 44 -5.75 6.70 -2.98
C PHE A 44 -6.63 7.91 -2.62
N PRO A 45 -7.48 7.80 -1.59
CA PRO A 45 -8.31 8.92 -1.16
C PRO A 45 -7.46 10.03 -0.51
N LYS A 46 -7.95 11.27 -0.52
CA LYS A 46 -7.22 12.44 -0.01
C LYS A 46 -6.84 12.29 1.47
N ASP A 47 -7.74 11.76 2.30
CA ASP A 47 -7.52 11.58 3.74
C ASP A 47 -6.41 10.58 4.05
N PHE A 48 -6.19 9.59 3.17
CA PHE A 48 -5.00 8.74 3.23
C PHE A 48 -3.73 9.56 2.98
N TRP A 49 -3.68 10.35 1.90
CA TRP A 49 -2.52 11.17 1.58
C TRP A 49 -2.17 12.18 2.68
N ASP A 50 -3.17 12.87 3.23
CA ASP A 50 -2.98 13.82 4.33
C ASP A 50 -2.27 13.17 5.53
N ARG A 51 -2.58 11.89 5.81
CA ARG A 51 -1.94 11.13 6.91
C ARG A 51 -0.55 10.66 6.55
N ILE A 52 -0.34 10.14 5.33
CA ILE A 52 0.98 9.71 4.85
C ILE A 52 1.97 10.87 4.89
N VAL A 53 1.57 12.05 4.40
CA VAL A 53 2.41 13.27 4.42
C VAL A 53 2.69 13.71 5.85
N LYS A 54 1.71 13.63 6.76
CA LYS A 54 1.93 13.95 8.18
C LYS A 54 2.98 13.02 8.80
N ILE A 55 2.89 11.72 8.54
CA ILE A 55 3.84 10.71 9.04
C ILE A 55 5.24 10.96 8.49
N GLN A 56 5.34 11.23 7.18
CA GLN A 56 6.59 11.56 6.51
C GLN A 56 7.27 12.81 7.12
N LYS A 57 6.49 13.87 7.36
CA LYS A 57 7.00 15.09 8.01
C LYS A 57 7.53 14.81 9.41
N HIS A 58 6.87 13.95 10.17
CA HIS A 58 7.37 13.54 11.47
C HIS A 58 8.71 12.78 11.36
N THR A 59 8.89 11.92 10.36
CA THR A 59 10.19 11.26 10.07
C THR A 59 11.28 12.25 9.70
N LEU A 60 10.97 13.26 8.89
CA LEU A 60 11.94 14.30 8.56
C LEU A 60 12.34 15.16 9.76
N GLN A 61 11.44 15.37 10.71
CA GLN A 61 11.69 16.21 11.89
C GLN A 61 12.72 15.61 12.85
N ASP A 62 12.69 14.29 13.06
CA ASP A 62 13.52 13.63 14.07
C ASP A 62 14.46 12.55 13.52
N GLY A 63 14.39 12.25 12.22
CA GLY A 63 15.21 11.23 11.56
C GLY A 63 14.88 9.80 11.96
N LYS A 64 13.77 9.55 12.68
CA LYS A 64 13.42 8.21 13.18
C LYS A 64 12.47 7.49 12.24
N GLU A 65 12.76 6.23 11.96
CA GLU A 65 11.84 5.37 11.21
C GLU A 65 10.54 5.15 11.96
N ARG A 66 9.45 5.03 11.21
CA ARG A 66 8.10 4.87 11.71
C ARG A 66 7.44 3.74 10.98
N ALA A 67 6.79 2.85 11.73
CA ALA A 67 5.99 1.78 11.17
C ALA A 67 4.50 1.99 11.48
N ILE A 68 3.67 1.71 10.48
CA ILE A 68 2.23 1.91 10.50
C ILE A 68 1.51 0.72 9.86
N SER A 69 0.28 0.48 10.29
CA SER A 69 -0.63 -0.48 9.67
C SER A 69 -1.74 0.22 8.91
N ILE A 70 -2.13 -0.40 7.80
CA ILE A 70 -3.25 0.00 6.97
C ILE A 70 -4.39 -0.99 7.18
N TYR A 71 -5.58 -0.47 7.44
CA TYR A 71 -6.80 -1.25 7.65
C TYR A 71 -7.89 -0.80 6.67
N TRP A 72 -8.77 -1.72 6.32
CA TRP A 72 -10.06 -1.42 5.74
C TRP A 72 -11.11 -1.41 6.86
N ALA A 73 -11.87 -0.32 6.97
CA ALA A 73 -12.93 -0.16 7.95
C ALA A 73 -14.21 0.32 7.26
N ASP A 74 -14.90 -0.65 6.68
CA ASP A 74 -16.26 -0.51 6.18
C ASP A 74 -16.45 0.66 5.20
N GLY A 75 -15.58 0.75 4.19
CA GLY A 75 -15.56 1.85 3.23
C GLY A 75 -14.43 2.87 3.43
N ASP A 76 -13.76 2.85 4.59
CA ASP A 76 -12.68 3.78 4.89
C ASP A 76 -11.32 3.06 4.89
N LEU A 77 -10.33 3.70 4.25
CA LEU A 77 -8.92 3.31 4.36
C LEU A 77 -8.32 3.98 5.59
N VAL A 78 -7.92 3.18 6.56
CA VAL A 78 -7.51 3.65 7.89
C VAL A 78 -6.01 3.46 8.07
N VAL A 79 -5.32 4.54 8.39
CA VAL A 79 -3.88 4.53 8.69
C VAL A 79 -3.70 4.53 10.21
N SER A 80 -2.98 3.56 10.76
CA SER A 80 -2.69 3.49 12.19
C SER A 80 -1.92 4.73 12.68
N PRO A 81 -1.97 5.04 13.98
CA PRO A 81 -0.97 5.92 14.57
C PRO A 81 0.43 5.37 14.33
N ILE A 82 1.43 6.25 14.41
CA ILE A 82 2.85 5.89 14.38
C ILE A 82 3.13 4.99 15.58
N THR A 83 3.73 3.84 15.32
CA THR A 83 4.15 2.92 16.38
C THR A 83 5.67 2.89 16.34
N THR A 84 6.31 3.43 17.37
CA THR A 84 7.75 3.24 17.61
C THR A 84 7.93 1.83 18.16
N GLY A 85 8.26 0.87 17.30
CA GLY A 85 8.67 -0.47 17.75
C GLY A 85 10.20 -0.52 17.90
N SER A 86 10.67 -1.17 18.96
CA SER A 86 12.08 -1.43 19.22
C SER A 86 12.59 -2.61 18.36
N ASP A 87 13.64 -2.36 17.60
CA ASP A 87 14.62 -3.15 16.83
C ASP A 87 14.32 -4.60 16.34
N ASN A 88 13.48 -5.40 16.99
CA ASN A 88 13.37 -6.84 16.66
C ASN A 88 11.97 -7.33 16.23
N SER A 89 10.91 -6.51 16.33
CA SER A 89 9.58 -6.80 15.73
C SER A 89 8.62 -5.63 15.96
N VAL A 90 8.09 -5.02 14.90
CA VAL A 90 6.98 -4.07 15.02
C VAL A 90 5.66 -4.81 14.79
N THR A 91 5.03 -5.24 15.89
CA THR A 91 3.64 -5.71 15.85
C THR A 91 2.72 -4.54 16.18
N THR A 92 2.32 -3.81 15.15
CA THR A 92 1.33 -2.73 15.20
C THR A 92 -0.09 -3.30 15.33
N LYS A 93 -0.44 -3.85 16.50
CA LYS A 93 -1.82 -4.27 16.80
C LYS A 93 -2.64 -3.06 17.23
N GLY A 94 -3.06 -2.24 16.27
CA GLY A 94 -4.11 -1.26 16.51
C GLY A 94 -5.46 -1.95 16.71
N ASN A 95 -6.22 -1.58 17.75
CA ASN A 95 -7.61 -2.02 17.88
C ASN A 95 -8.47 -1.10 17.02
N ILE A 96 -9.05 -1.66 15.95
CA ILE A 96 -9.93 -0.95 15.05
C ILE A 96 -11.35 -1.52 15.15
N SER A 97 -12.33 -0.63 15.26
CA SER A 97 -13.75 -1.01 15.25
C SER A 97 -14.58 0.04 14.52
N VAL A 98 -15.74 -0.38 14.03
CA VAL A 98 -16.72 0.50 13.40
C VAL A 98 -18.02 0.37 14.18
N LYS A 99 -18.59 1.52 14.56
CA LYS A 99 -19.86 1.59 15.26
C LYS A 99 -20.85 2.43 14.47
N TYR A 100 -22.07 1.91 14.34
CA TYR A 100 -23.22 2.64 13.84
C TYR A 100 -24.17 2.92 15.00
N SER A 101 -24.59 4.16 15.14
CA SER A 101 -25.63 4.56 16.10
C SER A 101 -26.65 5.48 15.41
N PRO A 102 -27.94 5.46 15.79
CA PRO A 102 -28.92 6.41 15.25
C PRO A 102 -28.41 7.85 15.35
N HIS A 103 -28.65 8.67 14.32
CA HIS A 103 -28.26 10.08 14.35
C HIS A 103 -29.13 10.83 15.37
N PRO A 104 -28.56 11.71 16.20
CA PRO A 104 -29.30 12.35 17.30
C PRO A 104 -30.51 13.18 16.83
N THR A 105 -30.43 13.78 15.63
CA THR A 105 -31.47 14.69 15.12
C THR A 105 -32.06 14.33 13.75
N ARG A 106 -31.51 13.33 13.05
CA ARG A 106 -31.87 13.03 11.64
C ARG A 106 -32.41 11.61 11.56
N LYS A 107 -33.74 11.47 11.49
CA LYS A 107 -34.43 10.17 11.64
C LYS A 107 -33.98 9.09 10.65
N ASP A 108 -33.63 9.48 9.42
CA ASP A 108 -33.23 8.51 8.37
C ASP A 108 -31.71 8.29 8.26
N TYR A 109 -30.95 8.75 9.26
CA TYR A 109 -29.49 8.68 9.24
C TYR A 109 -28.95 7.98 10.48
N TYR A 110 -27.84 7.27 10.27
CA TYR A 110 -27.00 6.75 11.34
C TYR A 110 -25.68 7.50 11.32
N ARG A 111 -25.08 7.65 12.49
CA ARG A 111 -23.72 8.12 12.67
C ARG A 111 -22.78 6.92 12.67
N LYS A 112 -21.98 6.80 11.63
CA LYS A 112 -20.85 5.87 11.54
C LYS A 112 -19.66 6.49 12.27
N LYS A 113 -19.05 5.75 13.18
CA LYS A 113 -17.78 6.07 13.83
C LYS A 113 -16.78 4.97 13.52
N VAL A 114 -15.68 5.33 12.88
CA VAL A 114 -14.48 4.50 12.83
C VAL A 114 -13.65 4.84 14.06
N ILE A 115 -13.37 3.84 14.88
CA ILE A 115 -12.64 3.97 16.15
C ILE A 115 -11.32 3.23 16.02
N LEU A 116 -10.24 3.89 16.42
CA LEU A 116 -8.88 3.37 16.36
C LEU A 116 -8.20 3.66 17.70
N ASN A 117 -7.76 2.60 18.39
CA ASN A 117 -7.18 2.68 19.74
C ASN A 117 -8.05 3.50 20.70
N SER A 118 -9.35 3.14 20.76
CA SER A 118 -10.37 3.79 21.60
C SER A 118 -10.68 5.26 21.27
N SER A 119 -10.04 5.84 20.25
CA SER A 119 -10.28 7.21 19.80
C SER A 119 -11.07 7.24 18.49
N ILE A 120 -11.92 8.25 18.30
CA ILE A 120 -12.66 8.42 17.04
C ILE A 120 -11.65 8.82 15.95
N TYR A 121 -11.43 7.91 14.99
CA TYR A 121 -10.57 8.14 13.83
C TYR A 121 -11.28 8.98 12.77
N LYS A 122 -12.56 8.66 12.51
CA LYS A 122 -13.42 9.34 11.54
C LYS A 122 -14.88 9.16 11.94
N GLN A 123 -15.68 10.18 11.65
CA GLN A 123 -17.12 10.16 11.87
C GLN A 123 -17.82 10.65 10.61
N SER A 124 -18.88 9.95 10.21
CA SER A 124 -19.72 10.34 9.07
C SER A 124 -21.18 9.98 9.32
N ASP A 125 -22.09 10.71 8.69
CA ASP A 125 -23.51 10.40 8.73
C ASP A 125 -23.90 9.63 7.46
N ILE A 126 -24.52 8.47 7.63
CA ILE A 126 -24.87 7.52 6.58
C ILE A 126 -26.39 7.34 6.56
N TYR A 127 -26.98 7.48 5.39
CA TYR A 127 -28.41 7.23 5.20
C TYR A 127 -28.75 5.77 5.48
N ILE A 128 -29.87 5.50 6.17
CA ILE A 128 -30.23 4.18 6.70
C ILE A 128 -30.17 3.05 5.67
N LYS A 129 -30.58 3.31 4.41
CA LYS A 129 -30.56 2.31 3.33
C LYS A 129 -29.16 1.96 2.83
N LYS A 130 -28.14 2.75 3.18
CA LYS A 130 -26.73 2.53 2.81
C LYS A 130 -25.92 1.82 3.91
N ILE A 131 -26.55 1.48 5.03
CA ILE A 131 -25.88 0.75 6.11
C ILE A 131 -25.62 -0.69 5.63
N PRO A 132 -24.39 -1.20 5.75
CA PRO A 132 -24.06 -2.54 5.33
C PRO A 132 -24.70 -3.58 6.26
N LYS A 133 -25.13 -4.70 5.68
CA LYS A 133 -25.67 -5.83 6.45
C LYS A 133 -24.63 -6.48 7.37
N LYS A 134 -23.35 -6.40 6.98
CA LYS A 134 -22.22 -6.92 7.74
C LYS A 134 -21.13 -5.85 7.77
N ILE A 135 -20.74 -5.45 8.98
CA ILE A 135 -19.62 -4.52 9.18
C ILE A 135 -18.32 -5.27 8.86
N GLU A 136 -17.50 -4.66 8.02
CA GLU A 136 -16.23 -5.21 7.60
C GLU A 136 -15.06 -4.41 8.18
N VAL A 137 -14.22 -5.09 8.95
CA VAL A 137 -12.96 -4.54 9.44
C VAL A 137 -11.86 -5.55 9.16
N SER A 138 -10.84 -5.15 8.42
CA SER A 138 -9.73 -6.03 8.04
C SER A 138 -8.39 -5.31 8.06
N TYR A 139 -7.38 -5.99 8.58
CA TYR A 139 -5.99 -5.57 8.41
C TYR A 139 -5.55 -5.85 6.97
N LEU A 140 -4.91 -4.86 6.34
CA LEU A 140 -4.46 -4.95 4.96
C LEU A 140 -2.97 -5.22 4.89
N PHE A 141 -2.14 -4.29 5.33
CA PHE A 141 -0.68 -4.37 5.24
C PHE A 141 0.00 -3.35 6.15
N ASN A 142 1.33 -3.51 6.30
CA ASN A 142 2.18 -2.55 6.99
C ASN A 142 2.89 -1.65 5.99
N MET A 143 3.19 -0.43 6.44
CA MET A 143 4.09 0.48 5.77
C MET A 143 5.11 0.99 6.78
N HIS A 144 6.26 1.45 6.29
CA HIS A 144 7.23 2.15 7.10
C HIS A 144 7.79 3.37 6.37
N THR A 145 8.48 4.23 7.10
CA THR A 145 9.16 5.41 6.55
C THR A 145 10.66 5.21 6.60
N HIS A 146 11.40 5.72 5.62
CA HIS A 146 12.85 5.91 5.75
C HIS A 146 13.18 7.39 5.97
N PRO A 147 14.15 7.71 6.84
CA PRO A 147 14.66 9.06 6.96
C PRO A 147 15.43 9.45 5.71
N GLN A 148 15.65 10.75 5.61
CA GLN A 148 16.41 11.35 4.55
C GLN A 148 17.90 11.35 4.92
N HIS A 149 18.75 10.92 4.01
CA HIS A 149 20.21 10.87 4.17
C HIS A 149 20.88 11.93 3.30
N LYS A 150 22.05 12.41 3.74
CA LYS A 150 22.90 13.30 2.97
C LYS A 150 24.19 12.57 2.62
N ASP A 151 24.60 12.68 1.35
CA ASP A 151 25.93 12.21 0.94
C ASP A 151 27.02 13.21 1.35
N GLU A 152 28.29 12.85 1.11
CA GLU A 152 29.45 13.71 1.40
C GLU A 152 29.43 15.05 0.64
N ARG A 153 28.63 15.16 -0.41
CA ARG A 153 28.45 16.36 -1.24
C ARG A 153 27.23 17.19 -0.83
N GLY A 154 26.50 16.77 0.21
CA GLY A 154 25.28 17.39 0.68
C GLY A 154 24.04 17.08 -0.15
N ASN A 155 24.13 16.22 -1.19
CA ASN A 155 22.97 15.77 -1.93
C ASN A 155 22.13 14.85 -1.07
N THR A 156 20.84 14.99 -1.24
CA THR A 156 19.89 14.39 -0.34
C THR A 156 19.18 13.22 -1.01
N HIS A 157 19.16 12.06 -0.36
CA HIS A 157 18.60 10.83 -0.90
C HIS A 157 17.83 10.04 0.17
N TYR A 158 17.04 9.07 -0.29
CA TYR A 158 16.36 8.12 0.58
C TYR A 158 16.79 6.71 0.19
N ASN A 159 16.96 5.86 1.20
CA ASN A 159 17.17 4.44 0.95
C ASN A 159 15.86 3.82 0.45
N PHE A 160 15.98 2.93 -0.53
CA PHE A 160 14.87 2.07 -0.94
C PHE A 160 14.64 0.96 0.10
N PHE A 161 13.70 0.05 -0.14
CA PHE A 161 13.49 -1.10 0.77
C PHE A 161 14.79 -1.86 1.04
N SER A 162 15.04 -2.20 2.30
CA SER A 162 16.15 -3.08 2.68
C SER A 162 15.82 -4.53 2.35
N VAL A 163 16.82 -5.42 2.38
CA VAL A 163 16.55 -6.86 2.29
C VAL A 163 15.60 -7.30 3.39
N GLN A 164 15.80 -6.81 4.62
CA GLN A 164 14.98 -7.20 5.77
C GLN A 164 13.50 -6.86 5.57
N ASP A 165 13.18 -5.77 4.88
CA ASP A 165 11.80 -5.41 4.53
C ASP A 165 11.18 -6.42 3.55
N ILE A 166 11.95 -6.82 2.54
CA ILE A 166 11.51 -7.82 1.56
C ILE A 166 11.36 -9.20 2.24
N LYS A 167 12.31 -9.61 3.08
CA LYS A 167 12.20 -10.86 3.86
C LYS A 167 10.96 -10.85 4.74
N SER A 168 10.68 -9.72 5.39
CA SER A 168 9.48 -9.52 6.22
C SER A 168 8.19 -9.64 5.40
N LEU A 169 8.13 -9.04 4.20
CA LEU A 169 7.01 -9.18 3.26
C LEU A 169 6.78 -10.64 2.87
N LEU A 170 7.84 -11.36 2.47
CA LEU A 170 7.76 -12.74 1.99
C LEU A 170 7.34 -13.73 3.09
N LYS A 171 7.79 -13.52 4.33
CA LYS A 171 7.39 -14.31 5.50
C LYS A 171 5.95 -14.02 5.96
N SER A 172 5.41 -12.84 5.65
CA SER A 172 4.07 -12.46 6.06
C SER A 172 3.00 -13.14 5.19
N ASN A 173 1.80 -13.33 5.73
CA ASN A 173 0.61 -13.76 4.96
C ASN A 173 -0.03 -12.60 4.17
N VAL A 174 0.68 -11.48 4.06
CA VAL A 174 0.19 -10.26 3.42
C VAL A 174 0.79 -10.13 2.03
N SER A 175 -0.03 -9.76 1.06
CA SER A 175 0.39 -9.61 -0.33
C SER A 175 0.97 -8.23 -0.64
N ILE A 176 0.89 -7.26 0.27
CA ILE A 176 1.28 -5.87 0.06
C ILE A 176 2.19 -5.38 1.19
N THR A 177 3.13 -4.50 0.89
CA THR A 177 3.80 -3.61 1.86
C THR A 177 4.02 -2.24 1.21
N GLY A 178 4.33 -1.22 2.01
CA GLY A 178 4.65 0.11 1.51
C GLY A 178 5.83 0.76 2.21
N LEU A 179 6.47 1.68 1.49
CA LEU A 179 7.54 2.53 1.99
C LEU A 179 7.20 3.98 1.68
N ILE A 180 7.42 4.85 2.66
CA ILE A 180 7.19 6.30 2.57
C ILE A 180 8.55 6.99 2.64
N THR A 181 8.92 7.68 1.56
CA THR A 181 10.11 8.53 1.44
C THR A 181 9.68 9.97 1.16
N ASP A 182 10.30 10.64 0.19
CA ASP A 182 9.69 11.74 -0.59
C ASP A 182 8.52 11.29 -1.50
N LYS A 183 8.35 9.98 -1.69
CA LYS A 183 7.32 9.35 -2.51
C LYS A 183 6.66 8.20 -1.76
N LEU A 184 5.55 7.71 -2.30
CA LEU A 184 4.94 6.47 -1.85
C LEU A 184 5.36 5.33 -2.78
N TRP A 185 5.98 4.31 -2.17
CA TRP A 185 6.29 3.05 -2.81
C TRP A 185 5.38 1.95 -2.29
N ILE A 186 4.85 1.12 -3.18
CA ILE A 186 4.03 -0.04 -2.83
C ILE A 186 4.60 -1.27 -3.54
N LEU A 187 4.76 -2.37 -2.81
CA LEU A 187 5.14 -3.66 -3.36
C LEU A 187 3.95 -4.62 -3.24
N ILE A 188 3.65 -5.34 -4.32
CA ILE A 188 2.58 -6.35 -4.37
C ILE A 188 3.16 -7.70 -4.78
N ARG A 189 3.05 -8.70 -3.90
CA ARG A 189 3.41 -10.09 -4.18
C ARG A 189 2.46 -10.68 -5.20
N THR A 190 3.00 -11.49 -6.09
CA THR A 190 2.25 -12.23 -7.11
C THR A 190 2.35 -13.72 -6.87
N LYS A 191 1.59 -14.50 -7.64
CA LYS A 191 1.65 -15.97 -7.63
C LYS A 191 3.05 -16.50 -8.00
N LEU A 192 3.83 -15.73 -8.77
CA LEU A 192 5.16 -16.12 -9.22
C LEU A 192 6.27 -15.66 -8.26
N THR A 193 5.93 -14.87 -7.23
CA THR A 193 6.92 -14.41 -6.26
C THR A 193 7.55 -15.61 -5.54
N PRO A 194 8.88 -15.80 -5.63
CA PRO A 194 9.55 -16.93 -4.98
C PRO A 194 9.37 -16.90 -3.46
N ASN A 195 9.16 -18.08 -2.87
CA ASN A 195 9.13 -18.22 -1.41
C ASN A 195 10.52 -18.38 -0.79
N ASN A 196 11.58 -18.53 -1.61
CA ASN A 196 12.93 -18.73 -1.14
C ASN A 196 13.61 -17.37 -0.89
N ILE A 197 13.92 -17.12 0.37
CA ILE A 197 14.41 -15.85 0.90
C ILE A 197 15.96 -15.80 0.96
N ASP A 198 16.61 -16.96 0.83
CA ASP A 198 18.03 -17.13 1.18
C ASP A 198 18.97 -16.56 0.11
N LYS A 199 18.46 -16.29 -1.09
CA LYS A 199 19.22 -15.70 -2.20
C LYS A 199 19.17 -14.16 -2.23
N LEU A 200 18.39 -13.51 -1.36
CA LEU A 200 18.28 -12.05 -1.31
C LEU A 200 19.43 -11.46 -0.47
N GLN A 201 20.26 -10.65 -1.12
CA GLN A 201 21.39 -9.90 -0.54
C GLN A 201 21.22 -8.40 -0.81
N GLU A 202 21.83 -7.55 0.02
CA GLU A 202 21.58 -6.10 0.04
C GLU A 202 21.89 -5.43 -1.31
N GLY A 203 22.98 -5.85 -1.96
CA GLY A 203 23.37 -5.34 -3.28
C GLY A 203 22.42 -5.70 -4.43
N ASN A 204 21.44 -6.57 -4.19
CA ASN A 204 20.50 -7.03 -5.23
C ASN A 204 19.11 -6.38 -5.10
N ILE A 205 18.86 -5.51 -4.12
CA ILE A 205 17.55 -4.86 -3.99
C ILE A 205 17.47 -3.64 -4.91
N SER A 206 17.04 -3.89 -6.15
CA SER A 206 16.71 -2.88 -7.14
C SER A 206 15.29 -3.10 -7.69
N ILE A 207 14.70 -2.05 -8.27
CA ILE A 207 13.38 -2.13 -8.90
C ILE A 207 13.37 -3.24 -9.98
N GLU A 208 14.41 -3.28 -10.82
CA GLU A 208 14.54 -4.27 -11.88
C GLU A 208 14.61 -5.70 -11.34
N ASN A 209 15.42 -5.93 -10.29
CA ASN A 209 15.53 -7.26 -9.70
C ASN A 209 14.21 -7.70 -9.04
N LEU A 210 13.52 -6.78 -8.35
CA LEU A 210 12.21 -7.08 -7.75
C LEU A 210 11.17 -7.46 -8.81
N ILE A 211 11.15 -6.78 -9.95
CA ILE A 211 10.19 -7.08 -11.03
C ILE A 211 10.60 -8.36 -11.78
N ASN A 212 11.83 -8.44 -12.28
CA ASN A 212 12.24 -9.47 -13.23
C ASN A 212 12.55 -10.82 -12.57
N ASN A 213 13.15 -10.79 -11.38
CA ASN A 213 13.63 -12.01 -10.73
C ASN A 213 12.77 -12.41 -9.53
N GLN A 214 12.15 -11.44 -8.86
CA GLN A 214 11.25 -11.71 -7.72
C GLN A 214 9.78 -11.66 -8.09
N HIS A 215 9.43 -11.28 -9.33
CA HIS A 215 8.04 -11.23 -9.80
C HIS A 215 7.12 -10.39 -8.89
N ILE A 216 7.66 -9.30 -8.31
CA ILE A 216 6.94 -8.39 -7.43
C ILE A 216 6.46 -7.19 -8.25
N GLY A 217 5.17 -6.85 -8.09
CA GLY A 217 4.63 -5.60 -8.62
C GLY A 217 5.18 -4.41 -7.82
N VAL A 218 6.03 -3.60 -8.44
CA VAL A 218 6.57 -2.37 -7.83
C VAL A 218 5.76 -1.18 -8.30
N TYR A 219 5.39 -0.30 -7.37
CA TYR A 219 4.60 0.90 -7.64
C TYR A 219 5.27 2.11 -7.00
N CYS A 220 5.23 3.26 -7.67
CA CYS A 220 5.78 4.53 -7.19
C CYS A 220 4.82 5.67 -7.51
N GLY A 221 4.66 6.63 -6.60
CA GLY A 221 3.85 7.83 -6.83
C GLY A 221 4.24 8.97 -5.92
N GLU A 222 4.21 10.18 -6.46
CA GLU A 222 4.30 11.40 -5.66
C GLU A 222 3.05 11.58 -4.80
N PHE A 223 3.19 12.30 -3.68
CA PHE A 223 2.07 12.56 -2.79
C PHE A 223 0.91 13.25 -3.51
N TYR A 224 -0.31 12.84 -3.19
CA TYR A 224 -1.56 13.29 -3.80
C TYR A 224 -1.74 12.95 -5.28
N LYS A 225 -0.77 12.28 -5.91
CA LYS A 225 -0.90 11.77 -7.28
C LYS A 225 -1.30 10.29 -7.26
N LYS A 226 -1.48 9.71 -8.45
CA LYS A 226 -1.68 8.27 -8.59
C LYS A 226 -0.35 7.56 -8.39
N VAL A 227 -0.40 6.34 -7.84
CA VAL A 227 0.77 5.47 -7.74
C VAL A 227 0.82 4.57 -8.97
N ILE A 228 1.92 4.63 -9.72
CA ILE A 228 2.06 4.03 -11.04
C ILE A 228 2.95 2.79 -10.93
N ARG A 229 2.53 1.70 -11.58
CA ARG A 229 3.30 0.46 -11.69
C ARG A 229 4.56 0.72 -12.49
N GLN A 230 5.69 0.35 -11.91
CA GLN A 230 6.99 0.36 -12.58
C GLN A 230 7.07 -0.84 -13.51
N LEU A 231 7.63 -0.62 -14.70
CA LEU A 231 7.87 -1.66 -15.69
C LEU A 231 9.38 -1.94 -15.75
N PRO A 232 9.79 -3.15 -16.15
CA PRO A 232 11.20 -3.40 -16.44
C PRO A 232 11.69 -2.39 -17.46
N THR A 233 12.80 -1.73 -17.17
CA THR A 233 13.58 -1.02 -18.19
C THR A 233 14.11 -2.09 -19.14
N THR A 234 13.57 -2.15 -20.36
CA THR A 234 14.21 -2.89 -21.45
C THR A 234 15.53 -2.20 -21.74
N THR A 235 16.63 -2.72 -21.21
CA THR A 235 17.95 -2.37 -21.72
C THR A 235 18.02 -2.91 -23.14
N THR A 236 17.72 -2.06 -24.12
CA THR A 236 18.00 -2.33 -25.53
C THR A 236 19.51 -2.54 -25.61
N ARG A 237 19.96 -3.81 -25.70
CA ARG A 237 21.32 -4.09 -26.15
C ARG A 237 21.41 -3.50 -27.55
N ALA A 238 22.09 -2.37 -27.68
CA ALA A 238 22.55 -1.90 -28.96
C ALA A 238 23.41 -3.02 -29.55
N THR A 239 22.86 -3.76 -30.51
CA THR A 239 23.65 -4.60 -31.39
C THR A 239 24.54 -3.67 -32.19
N SER A 240 25.79 -3.52 -31.76
CA SER A 240 26.84 -2.99 -32.60
C SER A 240 27.05 -3.99 -33.74
N THR A 241 26.36 -3.78 -34.85
CA THR A 241 26.75 -4.33 -36.14
C THR A 241 28.09 -3.70 -36.51
N THR A 242 29.17 -4.42 -36.27
CA THR A 242 30.43 -4.21 -36.99
C THR A 242 30.25 -4.80 -38.37
N SER A 243 30.06 -3.93 -39.35
CA SER A 243 30.36 -4.15 -40.77
C SER A 243 31.86 -4.09 -41.00
#